data_AF-A0A914BW74-F1
#
_entry.id   AF-A0A914BW74-F1
#
_cell.length_a   1.000
_cell.length_b   1.000
_cell.length_c   1.000
_cell.angle_alpha   90.00
_cell.angle_beta   90.00
_cell.angle_gamma   90.00
#
_symmetry.space_group_name_H-M   'P 1'
#
loop_
_entity.id
_entity.type
_entity.pdbx_description
1 polymer ?
#
loop_
_entity_poly.entity_id
_entity_poly.type
_entity_poly.pdbx_seq_one_letter_code
_entity_poly.pdbx_strand_id
1 'polypeptide(L)'
;MAIQENFLDSFYCLDLDDIEPVSEQKPNCSKLSNYTAFDNSDEWFLKTTPENIDGLDKREFLHSVASYYYSNENFALAYEKFCELLNVGGHNRACRLSILDSMIRCLIKETSQNLNSIKPSLVQHLQGIEPLVSTYGEQLQFWELKASIPHHIVSNFEIFKTTVLLCSSCDCSKFWRLFEKIPSETNSNFRIGILCRVWSLLKQEAENSSGFVRENFQTKALKAEKFLRENFEEEKITEARKHVCFDLEKISSECTNLADQPPPHKVKNTGSARNRQEQEKIFEDFMKKFSWLFVDNVNVLNGLK
;
A
#
# COMPACT_ATOMS: atom_id res chain seq x y z
N MET A 1 -29.79 -35.78 3.96
CA MET A 1 -28.72 -35.71 4.97
C MET A 1 -27.94 -34.44 4.66
N ALA A 2 -28.24 -33.38 5.42
CA ALA A 2 -27.80 -32.02 5.15
C ALA A 2 -26.76 -31.58 6.19
N ILE A 3 -26.00 -30.58 5.76
CA ILE A 3 -24.86 -29.88 6.37
C ILE A 3 -25.25 -29.17 7.69
N GLN A 4 -24.32 -29.10 8.65
CA GLN A 4 -24.04 -27.92 9.49
C GLN A 4 -22.72 -28.16 10.26
N GLU A 5 -21.68 -27.38 9.96
CA GLU A 5 -21.21 -26.20 10.72
C GLU A 5 -20.47 -26.56 12.01
N ASN A 6 -19.17 -26.23 12.06
CA ASN A 6 -18.44 -25.95 13.28
C ASN A 6 -17.19 -25.14 12.91
N PHE A 7 -17.24 -23.84 13.20
CA PHE A 7 -16.06 -22.99 13.24
C PHE A 7 -16.27 -21.89 14.30
N LEU A 8 -15.27 -21.78 15.19
CA LEU A 8 -14.95 -20.67 16.11
C LEU A 8 -15.82 -20.46 17.36
N ASP A 9 -15.49 -21.23 18.41
CA ASP A 9 -15.46 -20.71 19.78
C ASP A 9 -14.05 -20.21 20.08
N SER A 10 -13.90 -18.89 20.29
CA SER A 10 -12.97 -18.25 21.24
C SER A 10 -12.91 -16.75 20.94
N PHE A 11 -13.85 -15.99 21.51
CA PHE A 11 -13.62 -14.59 21.84
C PHE A 11 -13.44 -14.49 23.36
N TYR A 12 -12.36 -13.80 23.74
CA TYR A 12 -11.92 -13.58 25.10
C TYR A 12 -13.00 -12.96 26.00
N CYS A 13 -13.01 -13.42 27.26
CA CYS A 13 -13.75 -12.86 28.37
C CYS A 13 -13.49 -11.36 28.52
N LEU A 14 -14.58 -10.58 28.53
CA LEU A 14 -14.61 -9.30 29.24
C LEU A 14 -15.17 -9.61 30.63
N ASP A 15 -14.30 -9.53 31.64
CA ASP A 15 -14.71 -9.52 33.04
C ASP A 15 -15.63 -8.31 33.26
N LEU A 16 -16.88 -8.57 33.65
CA LEU A 16 -17.85 -7.56 34.05
C LEU A 16 -17.51 -7.14 35.48
N ASP A 17 -16.75 -6.05 35.63
CA ASP A 17 -16.55 -5.40 36.92
C ASP A 17 -17.87 -4.84 37.46
N ASP A 18 -18.01 -4.97 38.78
CA ASP A 18 -19.16 -4.70 39.65
C ASP A 18 -20.07 -3.52 39.26
N ILE A 19 -21.34 -3.84 39.04
CA ILE A 19 -22.43 -2.86 38.87
C ILE A 19 -22.73 -2.25 40.25
N GLU A 20 -22.31 -1.01 40.48
CA GLU A 20 -22.86 -0.17 41.57
C GLU A 20 -24.38 0.00 41.37
N PRO A 21 -25.19 -0.03 42.43
CA PRO A 21 -26.64 0.13 42.31
C PRO A 21 -26.97 1.58 41.92
N VAL A 22 -27.22 1.78 40.62
CA VAL A 22 -27.70 3.05 40.07
C VAL A 22 -29.05 3.38 40.70
N SER A 23 -29.12 4.53 41.37
CA SER A 23 -30.38 5.09 41.88
C SER A 23 -31.42 5.17 40.76
N GLU A 24 -32.63 4.70 41.02
CA GLU A 24 -33.78 4.74 40.11
C GLU A 24 -34.19 6.18 39.72
N GLN A 25 -33.41 6.82 38.84
CA GLN A 25 -33.93 7.91 38.03
C GLN A 25 -34.68 7.27 36.87
N LYS A 26 -36.02 7.28 36.95
CA LYS A 26 -36.89 6.88 35.84
C LYS A 26 -36.42 7.61 34.58
N PRO A 27 -36.06 6.90 33.50
CA PRO A 27 -35.77 7.56 32.24
C PRO A 27 -37.02 8.32 31.83
N ASN A 28 -36.87 9.60 31.50
CA ASN A 28 -37.94 10.40 30.90
C ASN A 28 -38.32 9.71 29.59
N CYS A 29 -39.33 8.85 29.61
CA CYS A 29 -39.91 8.29 28.40
C CYS A 29 -40.51 9.43 27.59
N SER A 30 -39.80 9.82 26.53
CA SER A 30 -40.30 10.64 25.45
C SER A 30 -41.69 10.12 25.03
N LYS A 31 -42.67 11.00 24.90
CA LYS A 31 -44.03 10.62 24.48
C LYS A 31 -43.95 9.79 23.19
N LEU A 32 -44.63 8.64 23.16
CA LEU A 32 -44.66 7.71 22.01
C LEU A 32 -45.04 8.40 20.69
N SER A 33 -45.78 9.50 20.75
CA SER A 33 -46.16 10.35 19.61
C SER A 33 -44.98 10.99 18.87
N ASN A 34 -43.80 11.03 19.49
CA ASN A 34 -42.59 11.62 18.91
C ASN A 34 -41.52 10.55 18.61
N TYR A 35 -41.82 9.27 18.82
CA TYR A 35 -40.90 8.20 18.47
C TYR A 35 -40.91 8.01 16.96
N THR A 36 -39.82 8.41 16.32
CA THR A 36 -39.55 8.07 14.93
C THR A 36 -38.55 6.92 14.97
N ALA A 37 -38.87 5.79 14.32
CA ALA A 37 -37.93 4.68 14.25
C ALA A 37 -36.62 5.18 13.62
N PHE A 38 -35.50 4.73 14.18
CA PHE A 38 -34.19 5.06 13.64
C PHE A 38 -34.09 4.55 12.20
N ASP A 39 -33.67 5.41 11.27
CA ASP A 39 -33.49 5.03 9.88
C ASP A 39 -32.33 4.02 9.81
N ASN A 40 -32.64 2.79 9.38
CA ASN A 40 -31.65 1.72 9.15
C ASN A 40 -31.49 1.44 7.66
N SER A 41 -31.90 2.36 6.78
CA SER A 41 -31.63 2.23 5.35
C SER A 41 -30.12 2.25 5.07
N ASP A 42 -29.72 1.63 3.96
CA ASP A 42 -28.39 1.86 3.42
C ASP A 42 -28.17 3.37 3.30
N GLU A 43 -26.97 3.85 3.68
CA GLU A 43 -26.63 5.29 3.72
C GLU A 43 -27.34 6.14 4.77
N TRP A 44 -28.03 5.55 5.76
CA TRP A 44 -28.73 6.33 6.80
C TRP A 44 -27.84 7.39 7.46
N PHE A 45 -26.55 7.07 7.69
CA PHE A 45 -25.59 7.96 8.33
C PHE A 45 -25.17 9.14 7.45
N LEU A 46 -25.37 9.08 6.12
CA LEU A 46 -25.13 10.22 5.22
C LEU A 46 -26.18 11.32 5.40
N LYS A 47 -27.38 10.96 5.85
CA LYS A 47 -28.49 11.90 6.11
C LYS A 47 -28.38 12.58 7.47
N THR A 48 -27.47 12.08 8.32
CA THR A 48 -27.22 12.60 9.65
C THR A 48 -26.27 13.79 9.58
N THR A 49 -26.66 14.93 10.15
CA THR A 49 -25.74 16.06 10.32
C THR A 49 -25.05 15.96 11.70
N PRO A 50 -23.75 16.27 11.81
CA PRO A 50 -23.02 16.26 13.09
C PRO A 50 -23.71 17.06 14.19
N GLU A 51 -24.43 18.11 13.81
CA GLU A 51 -25.19 18.98 14.70
C GLU A 51 -26.41 18.28 15.34
N ASN A 52 -26.84 17.13 14.81
CA ASN A 52 -28.00 16.37 15.29
C ASN A 52 -27.65 15.24 16.26
N ILE A 53 -26.37 15.01 16.55
CA ILE A 53 -25.92 13.98 17.50
C ILE A 53 -24.99 14.61 18.53
N ASP A 54 -25.49 14.72 19.77
CA ASP A 54 -24.68 15.12 20.92
C ASP A 54 -23.47 14.18 21.09
N GLY A 55 -22.27 14.77 21.14
CA GLY A 55 -21.02 14.03 21.40
C GLY A 55 -20.32 13.43 20.17
N LEU A 56 -20.83 13.61 18.95
CA LEU A 56 -20.19 13.09 17.74
C LEU A 56 -18.96 13.92 17.34
N ASP A 57 -17.77 13.32 17.30
CA ASP A 57 -16.58 13.99 16.75
C ASP A 57 -16.76 14.18 15.24
N LYS A 58 -16.90 15.43 14.81
CA LYS A 58 -17.02 15.82 13.40
C LYS A 58 -15.92 15.21 12.52
N ARG A 59 -14.71 14.99 13.06
CA ARG A 59 -13.59 14.38 12.34
C ARG A 59 -13.85 12.91 12.04
N GLU A 60 -14.32 12.16 13.02
CA GLU A 60 -14.64 10.73 12.87
C GLU A 60 -15.81 10.54 11.90
N PHE A 61 -16.83 11.40 12.01
CA PHE A 61 -17.94 11.41 11.05
C PHE A 61 -17.47 11.65 9.61
N LEU A 62 -16.73 12.73 9.36
CA LEU A 62 -16.23 13.05 8.02
C LEU A 62 -15.30 11.96 7.47
N HIS A 63 -14.46 11.38 8.33
CA HIS A 63 -13.60 10.26 7.93
C HIS A 63 -14.41 9.04 7.49
N SER A 64 -15.47 8.71 8.23
CA SER A 64 -16.35 7.57 7.93
C SER A 64 -17.12 7.79 6.63
N VAL A 65 -17.64 9.00 6.43
CA VAL A 65 -18.32 9.42 5.19
C VAL A 65 -17.37 9.37 3.99
N ALA A 66 -16.16 9.90 4.13
CA ALA A 66 -15.15 9.86 3.06
C ALA A 66 -14.76 8.42 2.70
N SER A 67 -14.58 7.56 3.72
CA SER A 67 -14.27 6.14 3.54
C SER A 67 -15.38 5.39 2.82
N TYR A 68 -16.65 5.70 3.14
CA TYR A 68 -17.81 5.15 2.46
C TYR A 68 -17.84 5.52 0.97
N TYR A 69 -17.65 6.80 0.63
CA TYR A 69 -17.59 7.21 -0.78
C TYR A 69 -16.42 6.54 -1.52
N TYR A 70 -15.27 6.41 -0.85
CA TYR A 70 -14.11 5.73 -1.42
C TYR A 70 -14.39 4.25 -1.70
N SER A 71 -15.06 3.53 -0.78
CA SER A 71 -15.40 2.11 -0.99
C SER A 71 -16.43 1.90 -2.10
N ASN A 72 -17.28 2.90 -2.37
CA ASN A 72 -18.25 2.89 -3.47
C ASN A 72 -17.70 3.52 -4.76
N GLU A 73 -16.38 3.64 -4.89
CA GLU A 73 -15.68 4.16 -6.07
C GLU A 73 -16.03 5.61 -6.45
N ASN A 74 -16.65 6.37 -5.53
CA ASN A 74 -16.94 7.79 -5.71
C ASN A 74 -15.78 8.64 -5.18
N PHE A 75 -14.67 8.63 -5.91
CA PHE A 75 -13.40 9.26 -5.48
C PHE A 75 -13.48 10.78 -5.37
N ALA A 76 -14.31 11.43 -6.20
CA ALA A 76 -14.51 12.88 -6.17
C ALA A 76 -15.16 13.33 -4.85
N LEU A 77 -16.27 12.71 -4.47
CA LEU A 77 -16.94 13.01 -3.20
C LEU A 77 -16.09 12.60 -1.99
N ALA A 78 -15.38 11.48 -2.07
CA ALA A 78 -14.43 11.09 -1.02
C ALA A 78 -13.34 12.16 -0.83
N TYR A 79 -12.78 12.67 -1.92
CA TYR A 79 -11.78 13.74 -1.90
C TYR A 79 -12.32 15.03 -1.28
N GLU A 80 -13.53 15.45 -1.64
CA GLU A 80 -14.19 16.62 -1.04
C GLU A 80 -14.35 16.45 0.48
N LYS A 81 -14.78 15.28 0.93
CA LYS A 81 -14.94 14.99 2.36
C LYS A 81 -13.61 14.93 3.11
N PHE A 82 -12.54 14.46 2.48
CA PHE A 82 -11.19 14.57 3.05
C PHE A 82 -10.69 16.03 3.09
N CYS A 83 -11.06 16.87 2.12
CA CYS A 83 -10.78 18.31 2.18
C CYS A 83 -11.51 18.97 3.37
N GLU A 84 -12.80 18.67 3.55
CA GLU A 84 -13.57 19.12 4.71
C GLU A 84 -12.92 18.67 6.01
N LEU A 85 -12.55 17.38 6.11
CA LEU A 85 -11.87 16.82 7.27
C LEU A 85 -10.56 17.55 7.58
N LEU A 86 -9.73 17.81 6.57
CA LEU A 86 -8.46 18.52 6.74
C LEU A 86 -8.68 19.95 7.30
N ASN A 87 -9.76 20.62 6.87
CA ASN A 87 -10.12 21.97 7.29
C ASN A 87 -10.66 22.06 8.73
N VAL A 88 -11.18 20.97 9.31
CA VAL A 88 -11.62 20.94 10.73
C VAL A 88 -10.46 21.27 11.69
N GLY A 89 -9.22 20.96 11.31
CA GLY A 89 -8.04 21.24 12.12
C GLY A 89 -7.89 20.34 13.36
N GLY A 90 -6.92 20.65 14.23
CA GLY A 90 -6.63 19.86 15.44
C GLY A 90 -6.06 18.47 15.17
N HIS A 91 -5.53 18.23 13.97
CA HIS A 91 -4.93 16.96 13.58
C HIS A 91 -3.50 16.85 14.09
N ASN A 92 -3.15 15.74 14.72
CA ASN A 92 -1.75 15.41 14.96
C ASN A 92 -1.04 15.10 13.62
N ARG A 93 0.30 15.04 13.64
CA ARG A 93 1.14 14.77 12.46
C ARG A 93 0.71 13.52 11.69
N ALA A 94 0.47 12.41 12.39
CA ALA A 94 0.11 11.13 11.78
C ALA A 94 -1.28 11.17 11.14
N CYS A 95 -2.26 11.77 11.80
CA CYS A 95 -3.60 11.99 11.24
C CYS A 95 -3.53 12.86 9.98
N ARG A 96 -2.77 13.96 10.01
CA ARG A 96 -2.59 14.82 8.83
C ARG A 96 -1.93 14.08 7.67
N LEU A 97 -0.91 13.27 7.94
CA LEU A 97 -0.27 12.42 6.94
C LEU A 97 -1.28 11.43 6.33
N SER A 98 -2.07 10.74 7.15
CA SER A 98 -3.08 9.79 6.70
C SER A 98 -4.17 10.45 5.85
N ILE A 99 -4.63 11.65 6.21
CA ILE A 99 -5.64 12.39 5.42
C ILE A 99 -5.06 12.73 4.04
N LEU A 100 -3.85 13.27 3.99
CA LEU A 100 -3.19 13.62 2.72
C LEU A 100 -2.92 12.38 1.84
N ASP A 101 -2.51 11.26 2.43
CA ASP A 101 -2.34 9.98 1.72
C ASP A 101 -3.68 9.54 1.08
N SER A 102 -4.77 9.57 1.84
CA SER A 102 -6.12 9.25 1.34
C SER A 102 -6.58 10.20 0.22
N MET A 103 -6.34 11.50 0.35
CA MET A 103 -6.65 12.49 -0.69
C MET A 103 -5.90 12.18 -1.99
N ILE A 104 -4.61 11.87 -1.90
CA ILE A 104 -3.79 11.51 -3.07
C ILE A 104 -4.31 10.21 -3.70
N ARG A 105 -4.68 9.20 -2.91
CA ARG A 105 -5.26 7.95 -3.45
C ARG A 105 -6.56 8.21 -4.21
N CYS A 106 -7.43 9.09 -3.70
CA CYS A 106 -8.63 9.51 -4.43
C CYS A 106 -8.27 10.12 -5.79
N LEU A 107 -7.36 11.10 -5.79
CA LEU A 107 -6.91 11.77 -7.02
C LEU A 107 -6.29 10.79 -8.02
N ILE A 108 -5.44 9.87 -7.57
CA ILE A 108 -4.83 8.84 -8.42
C ILE A 108 -5.91 7.94 -9.05
N LYS A 109 -6.97 7.59 -8.32
CA LYS A 109 -8.06 6.77 -8.86
C LYS A 109 -8.95 7.54 -9.86
N GLU A 110 -9.09 8.85 -9.68
CA GLU A 110 -9.86 9.74 -10.54
C GLU A 110 -9.15 10.16 -11.84
N THR A 111 -7.83 9.93 -11.95
CA THR A 111 -7.01 10.29 -13.14
C THR A 111 -7.45 9.69 -14.48
N SER A 112 -8.44 8.79 -14.50
CA SER A 112 -9.00 8.21 -15.72
C SER A 112 -9.78 9.21 -16.59
N GLN A 113 -10.17 10.39 -16.06
CA GLN A 113 -11.07 11.32 -16.78
C GLN A 113 -10.60 12.78 -16.86
N ASN A 114 -9.78 13.31 -15.94
CA ASN A 114 -9.50 14.76 -15.90
C ASN A 114 -8.10 15.12 -15.36
N LEU A 115 -7.07 14.78 -16.14
CA LEU A 115 -5.70 14.80 -15.65
C LEU A 115 -5.11 16.20 -15.38
N ASN A 116 -5.43 17.16 -16.25
CA ASN A 116 -4.83 18.50 -16.19
C ASN A 116 -5.33 19.32 -15.01
N SER A 117 -6.56 19.08 -14.55
CA SER A 117 -7.14 19.74 -13.37
C SER A 117 -6.64 19.14 -12.06
N ILE A 118 -6.32 17.83 -12.03
CA ILE A 118 -5.90 17.10 -10.82
C ILE A 118 -4.42 17.34 -10.48
N LYS A 119 -3.56 17.50 -11.50
CA LYS A 119 -2.11 17.59 -11.34
C LYS A 119 -1.65 18.63 -10.30
N PRO A 120 -2.16 19.88 -10.28
CA PRO A 120 -1.74 20.88 -9.28
C PRO A 120 -2.04 20.43 -7.85
N SER A 121 -3.26 19.95 -7.58
CA SER A 121 -3.69 19.46 -6.27
C SER A 121 -2.85 18.27 -5.81
N LEU A 122 -2.57 17.32 -6.72
CA LEU A 122 -1.75 16.16 -6.42
C LEU A 122 -0.31 16.56 -6.04
N VAL A 123 0.32 17.47 -6.80
CA VAL A 123 1.67 17.98 -6.49
C VAL A 123 1.67 18.70 -5.15
N GLN A 124 0.67 19.54 -4.87
CA GLN A 124 0.52 20.24 -3.60
C GLN A 124 0.43 19.27 -2.42
N HIS A 125 -0.38 18.22 -2.51
CA HIS A 125 -0.53 17.24 -1.44
C HIS A 125 0.73 16.43 -1.21
N LEU A 126 1.46 16.06 -2.28
CA LEU A 126 2.75 15.37 -2.17
C LEU A 126 3.80 16.21 -1.43
N GLN A 127 3.91 17.49 -1.78
CA GLN A 127 4.77 18.44 -1.07
C GLN A 127 4.34 18.62 0.39
N GLY A 128 3.05 18.47 0.68
CA GLY A 128 2.51 18.48 2.03
C GLY A 128 2.85 17.25 2.88
N ILE A 129 3.00 16.07 2.26
CA ILE A 129 3.36 14.83 2.98
C ILE A 129 4.84 14.76 3.31
N GLU A 130 5.72 15.15 2.38
CA GLU A 130 7.16 15.01 2.52
C GLU A 130 7.74 15.51 3.87
N PRO A 131 7.40 16.72 4.39
CA PRO A 131 7.89 17.17 5.69
C PRO A 131 7.24 16.47 6.89
N LEU A 132 6.12 15.75 6.69
CA LEU A 132 5.44 15.02 7.75
C LEU A 132 6.03 13.62 7.95
N VAL A 133 6.77 13.08 6.98
CA VAL A 133 7.38 11.74 7.06
C VAL A 133 8.54 11.77 8.06
N SER A 134 8.41 11.01 9.14
CA SER A 134 9.38 11.02 10.25
C SER A 134 10.00 9.65 10.53
N THR A 135 9.23 8.59 10.29
CA THR A 135 9.66 7.21 10.51
C THR A 135 9.98 6.54 9.18
N TYR A 136 10.82 5.51 9.22
CA TYR A 136 11.08 4.71 8.03
C TYR A 136 9.82 4.02 7.50
N GLY A 137 8.90 3.58 8.37
CA GLY A 137 7.62 2.99 7.94
C GLY A 137 6.75 3.97 7.15
N GLU A 138 6.63 5.20 7.60
CA GLU A 138 5.93 6.28 6.87
C GLU A 138 6.62 6.59 5.55
N GLN A 139 7.96 6.53 5.52
CA GLN A 139 8.73 6.74 4.30
C GLN A 139 8.47 5.65 3.26
N LEU A 140 8.39 4.38 3.67
CA LEU A 140 8.01 3.27 2.79
C LEU A 140 6.60 3.46 2.22
N GLN A 141 5.64 3.87 3.05
CA GLN A 141 4.27 4.17 2.62
C GLN A 141 4.24 5.32 1.60
N PHE A 142 4.99 6.39 1.86
CA PHE A 142 5.10 7.54 0.97
C PHE A 142 5.76 7.16 -0.38
N TRP A 143 6.80 6.34 -0.36
CA TRP A 143 7.41 5.82 -1.59
C TRP A 143 6.44 4.93 -2.38
N GLU A 144 5.68 4.06 -1.72
CA GLU A 144 4.66 3.25 -2.38
C GLU A 144 3.59 4.14 -3.04
N LEU A 145 3.13 5.18 -2.33
CA LEU A 145 2.20 6.16 -2.86
C LEU A 145 2.78 6.87 -4.10
N LYS A 146 4.02 7.35 -4.02
CA LYS A 146 4.69 8.04 -5.13
C LYS A 146 4.88 7.13 -6.36
N ALA A 147 5.22 5.86 -6.16
CA ALA A 147 5.33 4.88 -7.25
C ALA A 147 3.97 4.43 -7.82
N SER A 148 2.86 4.74 -7.13
CA SER A 148 1.50 4.49 -7.62
C SER A 148 1.01 5.55 -8.62
N ILE A 149 1.62 6.74 -8.60
CA ILE A 149 1.24 7.87 -9.47
C ILE A 149 1.52 7.54 -10.94
N PRO A 150 0.60 7.89 -11.86
CA PRO A 150 0.84 7.73 -13.30
C PRO A 150 2.05 8.51 -13.82
N HIS A 151 2.80 7.89 -14.75
CA HIS A 151 4.07 8.41 -15.29
C HIS A 151 3.98 9.73 -16.07
N HIS A 152 2.79 10.14 -16.50
CA HIS A 152 2.60 11.42 -17.18
C HIS A 152 2.45 12.60 -16.18
N ILE A 153 2.31 12.32 -14.89
CA ILE A 153 2.25 13.33 -13.82
C ILE A 153 3.64 13.54 -13.19
N VAL A 154 4.29 12.43 -12.82
CA VAL A 154 5.61 12.39 -12.18
C VAL A 154 6.59 11.77 -13.16
N SER A 155 7.81 12.30 -13.23
CA SER A 155 8.80 11.80 -14.19
C SER A 155 9.10 10.31 -14.00
N ASN A 156 9.38 9.63 -15.12
CA ASN A 156 9.80 8.22 -15.11
C ASN A 156 11.01 8.00 -14.20
N PHE A 157 11.94 8.95 -14.16
CA PHE A 157 13.12 8.89 -13.30
C PHE A 157 12.75 8.86 -11.81
N GLU A 158 11.82 9.72 -11.38
CA GLU A 158 11.40 9.75 -9.99
C GLU A 158 10.67 8.48 -9.58
N ILE A 159 9.84 7.91 -10.48
CA ILE A 159 9.19 6.62 -10.27
C ILE A 159 10.22 5.49 -10.22
N PHE A 160 11.21 5.50 -11.11
CA PHE A 160 12.30 4.53 -11.14
C PHE A 160 13.09 4.56 -9.83
N LYS A 161 13.59 5.74 -9.42
CA LYS A 161 14.33 5.92 -8.17
C LYS A 161 13.52 5.47 -6.97
N THR A 162 12.24 5.84 -6.90
CA THR A 162 11.33 5.43 -5.82
C THR A 162 11.14 3.91 -5.79
N THR A 163 11.02 3.28 -6.96
CA THR A 163 10.87 1.82 -7.07
C THR A 163 12.16 1.10 -6.63
N VAL A 164 13.33 1.61 -7.01
CA VAL A 164 14.64 1.10 -6.55
C VAL A 164 14.73 1.16 -5.03
N LEU A 165 14.33 2.28 -4.42
CA LEU A 165 14.33 2.43 -2.96
C LEU A 165 13.41 1.40 -2.30
N LEU A 166 12.20 1.19 -2.82
CA LEU A 166 11.27 0.18 -2.32
C LEU A 166 11.83 -1.24 -2.42
N CYS A 167 12.35 -1.64 -3.59
CA CYS A 167 12.95 -2.96 -3.81
C CYS A 167 14.17 -3.21 -2.92
N SER A 168 14.99 -2.18 -2.70
CA SER A 168 16.16 -2.28 -1.82
C SER A 168 15.78 -2.36 -0.34
N SER A 169 14.62 -1.79 0.02
CA SER A 169 14.10 -1.79 1.39
C SER A 169 13.37 -3.06 1.75
N CYS A 170 12.62 -3.61 0.79
CA CYS A 170 11.84 -4.82 0.92
C CYS A 170 11.83 -5.53 -0.42
N ASP A 171 12.58 -6.61 -0.49
CA ASP A 171 12.79 -7.35 -1.72
C ASP A 171 11.63 -8.33 -1.97
N CYS A 172 10.46 -7.77 -2.33
CA CYS A 172 9.22 -8.53 -2.53
C CYS A 172 8.66 -8.34 -3.93
N SER A 173 7.88 -9.31 -4.41
CA SER A 173 7.38 -9.33 -5.79
C SER A 173 6.55 -8.09 -6.11
N LYS A 174 5.77 -7.60 -5.13
CA LYS A 174 4.91 -6.40 -5.26
C LYS A 174 5.68 -5.18 -5.75
N PHE A 175 6.86 -4.90 -5.18
CA PHE A 175 7.62 -3.69 -5.53
C PHE A 175 8.37 -3.84 -6.84
N TRP A 176 8.92 -5.03 -7.12
CA TRP A 176 9.58 -5.28 -8.41
C TRP A 176 8.62 -5.15 -9.60
N ARG A 177 7.34 -5.46 -9.42
CA ARG A 177 6.31 -5.25 -10.46
C ARG A 177 6.05 -3.79 -10.77
N LEU A 178 6.43 -2.84 -9.92
CA LEU A 178 6.27 -1.41 -10.22
C LEU A 178 7.16 -0.97 -11.39
N PHE A 179 8.29 -1.67 -11.62
CA PHE A 179 9.11 -1.44 -12.80
C PHE A 179 8.37 -1.76 -14.12
N GLU A 180 7.29 -2.56 -14.09
CA GLU A 180 6.47 -2.82 -15.29
C GLU A 180 5.82 -1.54 -15.84
N LYS A 181 5.65 -0.50 -15.00
CA LYS A 181 5.10 0.79 -15.41
C LYS A 181 6.08 1.68 -16.17
N ILE A 182 7.36 1.32 -16.16
CA ILE A 182 8.43 2.10 -16.79
C ILE A 182 8.55 1.64 -18.24
N PRO A 183 8.45 2.56 -19.22
CA PRO A 183 8.63 2.21 -20.61
C PRO A 183 10.00 1.57 -20.86
N SER A 184 10.00 0.39 -21.45
CA SER A 184 11.21 -0.33 -21.84
C SER A 184 10.94 -1.19 -23.06
N GLU A 185 11.95 -1.43 -23.89
CA GLU A 185 11.85 -2.36 -25.01
C GLU A 185 11.54 -3.78 -24.50
N THR A 186 10.61 -4.47 -25.18
CA THR A 186 10.11 -5.79 -24.76
C THR A 186 11.21 -6.82 -24.56
N ASN A 187 12.25 -6.80 -25.40
CA ASN A 187 13.36 -7.76 -25.41
C ASN A 187 14.64 -7.26 -24.70
N SER A 188 14.54 -6.16 -23.96
CA SER A 188 15.67 -5.62 -23.19
C SER A 188 15.98 -6.47 -21.95
N ASN A 189 17.26 -6.49 -21.54
CA ASN A 189 17.69 -7.11 -20.28
C ASN A 189 16.92 -6.59 -19.07
N PHE A 190 16.56 -5.30 -19.10
CA PHE A 190 15.68 -4.70 -18.09
C PHE A 190 14.35 -5.46 -18.00
N ARG A 191 13.60 -5.56 -19.11
CA ARG A 191 12.26 -6.16 -19.09
C ARG A 191 12.28 -7.63 -18.65
N ILE A 192 13.16 -8.44 -19.25
CA ILE A 192 13.24 -9.86 -18.92
C ILE A 192 13.78 -10.08 -17.50
N GLY A 193 14.74 -9.28 -17.05
CA GLY A 193 15.33 -9.37 -15.72
C GLY A 193 14.33 -9.04 -14.61
N ILE A 194 13.54 -7.97 -14.77
CA ILE A 194 12.44 -7.64 -13.84
C ILE A 194 11.45 -8.80 -13.76
N LEU A 195 10.99 -9.34 -14.89
CA LEU A 195 10.02 -10.44 -14.92
C LEU A 195 10.58 -11.71 -14.26
N CYS A 196 11.86 -12.04 -14.50
CA CYS A 196 12.52 -13.16 -13.85
C CYS A 196 12.62 -12.96 -12.33
N ARG A 197 12.98 -11.76 -11.87
CA ARG A 197 13.05 -11.44 -10.44
C ARG A 197 11.69 -11.55 -9.76
N VAL A 198 10.64 -10.99 -10.39
CA VAL A 198 9.26 -11.11 -9.92
C VAL A 198 8.84 -12.58 -9.80
N TRP A 199 9.11 -13.39 -10.83
CA TRP A 199 8.79 -14.81 -10.81
C TRP A 199 9.51 -15.56 -9.68
N SER A 200 10.81 -15.34 -9.50
CA SER A 200 11.59 -15.97 -8.43
C SER A 200 11.10 -15.54 -7.04
N LEU A 201 10.80 -14.26 -6.84
CA LEU A 201 10.26 -13.75 -5.58
C LEU A 201 8.87 -14.33 -5.28
N LEU A 202 7.99 -14.45 -6.27
CA LEU A 202 6.68 -15.08 -6.09
C LEU A 202 6.80 -16.55 -5.64
N LYS A 203 7.79 -17.29 -6.16
CA LYS A 203 8.07 -18.66 -5.72
C LYS A 203 8.50 -18.70 -4.25
N GLN A 204 9.46 -17.84 -3.88
CA GLN A 204 9.93 -17.75 -2.50
C GLN A 204 8.82 -17.29 -1.52
N GLU A 205 8.01 -16.31 -1.91
CA GLU A 205 6.87 -15.84 -1.12
C GLU A 205 5.83 -16.95 -0.93
N ALA A 206 5.60 -17.78 -1.95
CA ALA A 206 4.73 -18.94 -1.83
C ALA A 206 5.31 -20.00 -0.87
N GLU A 207 6.61 -20.26 -0.92
CA GLU A 207 7.30 -21.19 -0.02
C GLU A 207 7.23 -20.74 1.44
N ASN A 208 7.33 -19.42 1.67
CA ASN A 208 7.29 -18.81 2.99
C ASN A 208 5.86 -18.54 3.52
N SER A 209 4.83 -18.87 2.75
CA SER A 209 3.43 -18.62 3.09
C SER A 209 2.65 -19.92 3.32
N SER A 210 1.46 -19.80 3.93
CA SER A 210 0.54 -20.92 4.15
C SER A 210 -0.88 -20.60 3.68
N GLY A 211 -1.67 -21.65 3.46
CA GLY A 211 -3.09 -21.58 3.07
C GLY A 211 -3.34 -20.75 1.80
N PHE A 212 -4.40 -19.96 1.82
CA PHE A 212 -4.85 -19.13 0.70
C PHE A 212 -3.78 -18.16 0.19
N VAL A 213 -2.92 -17.63 1.06
CA VAL A 213 -1.85 -16.71 0.66
C VAL A 213 -0.82 -17.42 -0.22
N ARG A 214 -0.42 -18.64 0.16
CA ARG A 214 0.46 -19.48 -0.66
C ARG A 214 -0.15 -19.79 -2.02
N GLU A 215 -1.41 -20.21 -2.06
CA GLU A 215 -2.11 -20.53 -3.31
C GLU A 215 -2.17 -19.32 -4.26
N ASN A 216 -2.41 -18.12 -3.72
CA ASN A 216 -2.41 -16.88 -4.49
C ASN A 216 -1.02 -16.59 -5.10
N PHE A 217 0.06 -16.73 -4.33
CA PHE A 217 1.42 -16.54 -4.83
C PHE A 217 1.81 -17.60 -5.87
N GLN A 218 1.47 -18.87 -5.65
CA GLN A 218 1.71 -19.95 -6.62
C GLN A 218 0.98 -19.68 -7.94
N THR A 219 -0.28 -19.27 -7.88
CA THR A 219 -1.07 -18.93 -9.07
C THR A 219 -0.42 -17.78 -9.85
N LYS A 220 0.06 -16.74 -9.15
CA LYS A 220 0.79 -15.63 -9.76
C LYS A 220 2.12 -16.06 -10.35
N ALA A 221 2.87 -16.92 -9.65
CA ALA A 221 4.15 -17.45 -10.13
C ALA A 221 3.99 -18.26 -11.41
N LEU A 222 2.97 -19.12 -11.50
CA LEU A 222 2.65 -19.89 -12.69
C LEU A 222 2.28 -18.99 -13.89
N LYS A 223 1.51 -17.92 -13.66
CA LYS A 223 1.17 -16.95 -14.70
C LYS A 223 2.42 -16.22 -15.20
N ALA A 224 3.30 -15.79 -14.29
CA ALA A 224 4.55 -15.12 -14.64
C ALA A 224 5.49 -16.05 -15.42
N GLU A 225 5.61 -17.31 -15.00
CA GLU A 225 6.40 -18.34 -15.69
C GLU A 225 5.89 -18.60 -17.11
N LYS A 226 4.58 -18.80 -17.25
CA LYS A 226 3.95 -19.01 -18.55
C LYS A 226 4.22 -17.84 -19.49
N PHE A 227 4.00 -16.61 -19.00
CA PHE A 227 4.28 -15.41 -19.78
C PHE A 227 5.75 -15.33 -20.22
N LEU A 228 6.70 -15.63 -19.33
CA LEU A 228 8.13 -15.65 -19.67
C LEU A 228 8.43 -16.65 -20.80
N ARG A 229 7.97 -17.90 -20.66
CA ARG A 229 8.23 -18.97 -21.64
C ARG A 229 7.54 -18.75 -22.99
N GLU A 230 6.42 -18.03 -23.00
CA GLU A 230 5.71 -17.69 -24.25
C GLU A 230 6.34 -16.53 -25.02
N ASN A 231 7.09 -15.65 -24.34
CA ASN A 231 7.59 -14.39 -24.93
C ASN A 231 9.12 -14.34 -25.07
N PHE A 232 9.86 -15.25 -24.42
CA PHE A 232 11.32 -15.23 -24.39
C PHE A 232 11.92 -16.63 -24.56
N GLU A 233 13.10 -16.68 -25.18
CA GLU A 233 13.87 -17.92 -25.31
C GLU A 233 14.40 -18.40 -23.95
N GLU A 234 14.43 -19.72 -23.75
CA GLU A 234 14.85 -20.32 -22.48
C GLU A 234 16.28 -19.92 -22.07
N GLU A 235 17.17 -19.74 -23.05
CA GLU A 235 18.55 -19.30 -22.84
C GLU A 235 18.60 -17.90 -22.23
N LYS A 236 17.84 -16.94 -22.77
CA LYS A 236 17.72 -15.59 -22.22
C LYS A 236 17.08 -15.58 -20.83
N ILE A 237 16.05 -16.40 -20.60
CA ILE A 237 15.43 -16.53 -19.26
C ILE A 237 16.47 -17.04 -18.25
N THR A 238 17.24 -18.06 -18.64
CA THR A 238 18.28 -18.66 -17.80
C THR A 238 19.41 -17.67 -17.50
N GLU A 239 19.86 -16.91 -18.50
CA GLU A 239 20.85 -15.85 -18.32
C GLU A 239 20.34 -14.76 -17.36
N ALA A 240 19.13 -14.23 -17.60
CA ALA A 240 18.53 -13.19 -16.77
C ALA A 240 18.43 -13.62 -15.31
N ARG A 241 18.02 -14.87 -15.06
CA ARG A 241 17.97 -15.43 -13.70
C ARG A 241 19.34 -15.49 -13.03
N LYS A 242 20.38 -15.91 -13.73
CA LYS A 242 21.75 -15.96 -13.17
C LYS A 242 22.23 -14.57 -12.75
N HIS A 243 21.85 -13.51 -13.45
CA HIS A 243 22.30 -12.15 -13.16
C HIS A 243 21.43 -11.40 -12.16
N VAL A 244 20.12 -11.68 -12.12
CA VAL A 244 19.16 -10.88 -11.35
C VAL A 244 18.60 -11.66 -10.16
N CYS A 245 18.71 -12.99 -10.11
CA CYS A 245 18.17 -13.85 -9.04
C CYS A 245 19.25 -14.59 -8.22
N PHE A 246 20.53 -14.28 -8.41
CA PHE A 246 21.66 -15.01 -7.80
C PHE A 246 21.66 -15.06 -6.27
N ASP A 247 21.09 -14.05 -5.61
CA ASP A 247 20.97 -13.96 -4.16
C ASP A 247 19.81 -14.77 -3.61
N LEU A 248 18.76 -15.00 -4.41
CA LEU A 248 17.62 -15.82 -3.99
C LEU A 248 17.96 -17.32 -3.98
N GLU A 249 18.79 -17.75 -4.92
CA GLU A 249 19.23 -19.16 -5.05
C GLU A 249 20.21 -19.56 -3.91
N LYS A 250 20.92 -18.59 -3.33
CA LYS A 250 21.76 -18.79 -2.14
C LYS A 250 20.95 -18.99 -0.86
N ILE A 251 19.84 -18.27 -0.71
CA ILE A 251 18.98 -18.37 0.47
C ILE A 251 18.25 -19.72 0.54
N SER A 252 17.95 -20.34 -0.60
CA SER A 252 17.37 -21.70 -0.65
C SER A 252 18.37 -22.82 -0.34
N SER A 253 19.68 -22.56 -0.48
CA SER A 253 20.74 -23.57 -0.32
C SER A 253 21.45 -23.46 1.03
N GLU A 254 21.44 -22.29 1.66
CA GLU A 254 21.89 -22.09 3.03
C GLU A 254 20.67 -21.96 3.94
N CYS A 255 20.30 -23.05 4.63
CA CYS A 255 19.62 -22.95 5.91
C CYS A 255 20.56 -22.26 6.90
N THR A 256 20.84 -20.96 6.73
CA THR A 256 21.38 -20.15 7.82
C THR A 256 20.40 -20.28 8.96
N ASN A 257 20.86 -20.81 10.09
CA ASN A 257 20.08 -21.05 11.30
C ASN A 257 19.16 -19.85 11.58
N LEU A 258 17.87 -20.00 11.26
CA LEU A 258 16.82 -19.04 11.59
C LEU A 258 16.74 -18.75 13.10
N ALA A 259 17.44 -19.55 13.93
CA ALA A 259 17.60 -19.37 15.35
C ALA A 259 18.46 -18.14 15.74
N ASP A 260 19.40 -17.71 14.89
CA ASP A 260 20.31 -16.59 15.19
C ASP A 260 19.81 -15.25 14.63
N GLN A 261 18.76 -15.27 13.81
CA GLN A 261 18.12 -14.03 13.38
C GLN A 261 17.11 -13.60 14.45
N PRO A 262 17.17 -12.36 14.95
CA PRO A 262 16.14 -11.86 15.84
C PRO A 262 14.79 -11.99 15.12
N PRO A 263 13.73 -12.48 15.80
CA PRO A 263 12.40 -12.59 15.23
C PRO A 263 12.02 -11.31 14.46
N PRO A 264 11.23 -11.39 13.38
CA PRO A 264 10.89 -10.22 12.56
C PRO A 264 10.34 -9.03 13.35
N HIS A 265 9.64 -9.28 14.46
CA HIS A 265 9.11 -8.25 15.39
C HIS A 265 10.18 -7.66 16.35
N LYS A 266 11.35 -8.31 16.49
CA LYS A 266 12.53 -7.83 17.23
C LYS A 266 13.52 -7.08 16.35
N VAL A 267 13.42 -7.17 15.02
CA VAL A 267 14.08 -6.21 14.10
C VAL A 267 13.31 -4.91 14.18
N LYS A 268 13.47 -4.21 15.30
CA LYS A 268 13.03 -2.83 15.44
C LYS A 268 13.87 -2.01 14.46
N ASN A 269 13.37 -1.80 13.24
CA ASN A 269 13.71 -0.61 12.48
C ASN A 269 13.11 0.59 13.23
N THR A 270 13.71 0.93 14.37
CA THR A 270 13.53 2.19 15.10
C THR A 270 14.21 3.36 14.36
N GLY A 271 14.58 3.16 13.09
CA GLY A 271 15.27 4.14 12.29
C GLY A 271 14.31 5.24 11.87
N SER A 272 14.69 6.48 12.18
CA SER A 272 14.23 7.66 11.48
C SER A 272 14.16 7.44 9.97
N ALA A 273 13.32 8.20 9.28
CA ALA A 273 13.32 8.24 7.82
C ALA A 273 14.75 8.40 7.27
N ARG A 274 15.06 7.66 6.19
CA ARG A 274 16.35 7.72 5.52
C ARG A 274 16.54 9.11 4.92
N ASN A 275 17.67 9.73 5.20
CA ASN A 275 17.99 11.02 4.63
C ASN A 275 18.37 10.88 3.14
N ARG A 276 18.52 12.01 2.45
CA ARG A 276 18.80 12.03 1.00
C ARG A 276 20.11 11.31 0.64
N GLN A 277 21.16 11.44 1.44
CA GLN A 277 22.45 10.81 1.18
C GLN A 277 22.36 9.28 1.30
N GLU A 278 21.63 8.78 2.29
CA GLU A 278 21.37 7.35 2.42
C GLU A 278 20.57 6.80 1.24
N GLN A 279 19.55 7.54 0.79
CA GLN A 279 18.76 7.16 -0.39
C GLN A 279 19.62 7.12 -1.66
N GLU A 280 20.52 8.08 -1.86
CA GLU A 280 21.44 8.12 -3.00
C GLU A 280 22.40 6.92 -2.97
N LYS A 281 22.95 6.59 -1.80
CA LYS A 281 23.80 5.40 -1.65
C LYS A 281 23.05 4.10 -1.95
N ILE A 282 21.83 3.93 -1.44
CA ILE A 282 20.99 2.76 -1.72
C ILE A 282 20.75 2.62 -3.23
N PHE A 283 20.48 3.74 -3.91
CA PHE A 283 20.28 3.75 -5.34
C PHE A 283 21.55 3.32 -6.11
N GLU A 284 22.72 3.87 -5.76
CA GLU A 284 24.00 3.49 -6.36
C GLU A 284 24.33 2.01 -6.16
N ASP A 285 24.14 1.51 -4.94
CA ASP A 285 24.36 0.11 -4.59
C ASP A 285 23.43 -0.82 -5.40
N PHE A 286 22.17 -0.44 -5.58
CA PHE A 286 21.23 -1.18 -6.43
C PHE A 286 21.67 -1.21 -7.89
N MET A 287 22.04 -0.06 -8.45
CA MET A 287 22.49 0.05 -9.84
C MET A 287 23.75 -0.79 -10.09
N LYS A 288 24.66 -0.85 -9.11
CA LYS A 288 25.86 -1.70 -9.16
C LYS A 288 25.51 -3.18 -9.03
N LYS A 289 24.63 -3.55 -8.08
CA LYS A 289 24.21 -4.93 -7.84
C LYS A 289 23.54 -5.55 -9.06
N PHE A 290 22.70 -4.76 -9.75
CA PHE A 290 21.90 -5.22 -10.89
C PHE A 290 22.35 -4.60 -12.22
N SER A 291 23.65 -4.36 -12.39
CA SER A 291 24.20 -3.69 -13.57
C SER A 291 23.80 -4.33 -14.90
N TRP A 292 23.62 -5.66 -14.92
CA TRP A 292 23.19 -6.42 -16.10
C TRP A 292 21.86 -5.93 -16.69
N LEU A 293 20.92 -5.46 -15.84
CA LEU A 293 19.64 -4.91 -16.29
C LEU A 293 19.79 -3.71 -17.24
N PHE A 294 20.92 -3.00 -17.15
CA PHE A 294 21.15 -1.71 -17.79
C PHE A 294 22.15 -1.77 -18.95
N VAL A 295 22.69 -2.96 -19.27
CA VAL A 295 23.71 -3.13 -20.32
C VAL A 295 23.19 -2.72 -21.71
N ASP A 296 21.98 -3.17 -22.05
CA ASP A 296 21.39 -2.94 -23.39
C ASP A 296 20.52 -1.68 -23.44
N ASN A 297 20.30 -1.02 -22.30
CA ASN A 297 19.22 -0.05 -22.15
C ASN A 297 19.72 1.39 -22.07
N VAL A 298 20.31 1.84 -23.18
CA VAL A 298 20.71 3.25 -23.38
C VAL A 298 19.50 4.19 -23.23
N ASN A 299 18.28 3.73 -23.51
CA ASN A 299 17.04 4.52 -23.39
C ASN A 299 16.55 4.67 -21.94
N VAL A 300 16.61 3.61 -21.12
CA VAL A 300 16.33 3.74 -19.67
C VAL A 300 17.33 4.70 -19.05
N LEU A 301 18.62 4.63 -19.46
CA LEU A 301 19.71 5.52 -19.00
C LEU A 301 19.64 6.94 -19.57
N ASN A 302 19.20 7.14 -20.81
CA ASN A 302 19.04 8.46 -21.45
C ASN A 302 17.74 9.17 -21.03
N GLY A 303 16.71 8.42 -20.63
CA GLY A 303 15.56 8.97 -19.89
C GLY A 303 15.88 9.34 -18.44
N LEU A 304 17.11 9.07 -17.97
CA LEU A 304 17.68 9.58 -16.70
C LEU A 304 18.46 10.90 -16.89
N LYS A 305 18.62 11.40 -18.13
CA LYS A 305 19.19 12.73 -18.43
C LYS A 305 18.07 13.72 -18.76
#